data_AF-A0A1Q5TIL6-F1
#
_entry.id   AF-A0A1Q5TIL6-F1
#
_cell.length_a   1.000
_cell.length_b   1.000
_cell.length_c   1.000
_cell.angle_alpha   90.00
_cell.angle_beta   90.00
_cell.angle_gamma   90.00
#
_symmetry.space_group_name_H-M   'P 1'
#
loop_
_entity.id
_entity.type
_entity.pdbx_description
1 polymer ?
#
loop_
_entity_poly.entity_id
_entity_poly.type
_entity_poly.pdbx_seq_one_letter_code
_entity_poly.pdbx_strand_id
1 'polypeptide(L)'
;MIILEIAMQVTTLSNAFGHLTDPRVNRTKQYALIDILTISICAVICGCEGFNAIEEYGQSKEDWFRQFLDLPNGIPSHDTFNDVINRLDPQEF
;
A
#
# COMPACT_ATOMS: atom_id res chain seq x y z
N MET A 1 -18.05 25.24 1.84
CA MET A 1 -17.64 24.02 2.57
C MET A 1 -17.25 23.00 1.53
N ILE A 2 -16.04 23.16 0.96
CA ILE A 2 -15.55 22.32 -0.13
C ILE A 2 -15.05 21.04 0.54
N ILE A 3 -15.76 19.93 0.31
CA ILE A 3 -15.24 18.61 0.62
C ILE A 3 -14.02 18.45 -0.28
N LEU A 4 -12.82 18.45 0.31
CA LEU A 4 -11.62 17.98 -0.36
C LEU A 4 -11.87 16.49 -0.66
N GLU A 5 -12.39 16.18 -1.84
CA GLU A 5 -12.13 14.86 -2.43
C GLU A 5 -10.63 14.83 -2.74
N ILE A 6 -9.84 14.33 -1.79
CA ILE A 6 -8.52 13.82 -2.12
C ILE A 6 -8.84 12.53 -2.90
N ALA A 7 -8.96 12.68 -4.21
CA ALA A 7 -9.29 11.57 -5.08
C ALA A 7 -8.03 10.74 -5.28
N MET A 8 -8.04 9.52 -4.74
CA MET A 8 -7.15 8.43 -5.15
C MET A 8 -7.03 8.44 -6.68
N GLN A 9 -5.85 8.82 -7.19
CA GLN A 9 -5.65 8.87 -8.63
C GLN A 9 -5.63 7.44 -9.17
N VAL A 10 -6.45 7.17 -10.19
CA VAL A 10 -6.46 5.85 -10.82
C VAL A 10 -5.08 5.61 -11.46
N THR A 11 -4.34 4.64 -10.93
CA THR A 11 -3.03 4.21 -11.43
C THR A 11 -3.15 2.86 -12.13
N THR A 12 -2.10 2.49 -12.87
CA THR A 12 -2.01 1.14 -13.46
C THR A 12 -2.07 0.05 -12.39
N LEU A 13 -1.46 0.29 -11.22
CA LEU A 13 -1.47 -0.66 -10.11
C LEU A 13 -2.86 -0.78 -9.47
N SER A 14 -3.56 0.34 -9.25
CA SER A 14 -4.93 0.30 -8.72
C SER A 14 -5.90 -0.40 -9.66
N ASN A 15 -5.71 -0.28 -10.97
CA ASN A 15 -6.50 -1.02 -11.94
C ASN A 15 -6.15 -2.52 -11.95
N ALA A 16 -4.87 -2.85 -11.87
CA ALA A 16 -4.42 -4.24 -11.88
C ALA A 16 -4.87 -5.00 -10.63
N PHE A 17 -4.77 -4.38 -9.45
CA PHE A 17 -4.95 -5.07 -8.15
C PHE A 17 -6.17 -4.60 -7.35
N GLY A 18 -6.94 -3.62 -7.84
CA GLY A 18 -8.11 -3.09 -7.13
C GLY A 18 -9.26 -4.08 -6.96
N HIS A 19 -9.21 -5.22 -7.64
CA HIS A 19 -10.19 -6.29 -7.53
C HIS A 19 -9.83 -7.34 -6.47
N LEU A 20 -8.62 -7.30 -5.91
CA LEU A 20 -8.16 -8.27 -4.91
C LEU A 20 -9.01 -8.19 -3.64
N THR A 21 -9.33 -9.37 -3.09
CA THR A 21 -10.02 -9.46 -1.82
C THR A 21 -9.05 -9.10 -0.70
N ASP A 22 -9.42 -8.15 0.16
CA ASP A 22 -8.61 -7.84 1.34
C ASP A 22 -8.81 -8.91 2.43
N PRO A 23 -7.79 -9.78 2.69
CA PRO A 23 -7.92 -10.91 3.60
C PRO A 23 -7.91 -10.48 5.08
N ARG A 24 -7.69 -9.19 5.36
CA ARG A 24 -7.64 -8.67 6.72
C ARG A 24 -9.05 -8.55 7.31
N VAL A 25 -9.13 -8.62 8.63
CA VAL A 25 -10.38 -8.29 9.35
C VAL A 25 -10.60 -6.78 9.32
N ASN A 26 -11.86 -6.31 9.22
CA ASN A 26 -12.16 -4.88 9.02
C ASN A 26 -11.51 -3.95 10.07
N ARG A 27 -11.42 -4.37 11.33
CA ARG A 27 -10.79 -3.58 12.40
C ARG A 27 -9.29 -3.35 12.25
N THR A 28 -8.60 -4.13 11.40
CA THR A 28 -7.15 -4.01 11.14
C THR A 28 -6.84 -3.32 9.81
N LYS A 29 -7.85 -2.83 9.08
CA LYS A 29 -7.69 -2.15 7.78
C LYS A 29 -7.41 -0.65 7.96
N GLN A 30 -6.34 -0.33 8.69
CA GLN A 30 -5.90 1.07 8.86
C GLN A 30 -5.34 1.66 7.57
N TYR A 31 -4.77 0.82 6.70
CA TYR A 31 -4.19 1.24 5.43
C TYR A 31 -4.93 0.55 4.29
N ALA A 32 -5.20 1.28 3.20
CA ALA A 32 -5.83 0.69 2.02
C ALA A 32 -4.93 -0.42 1.47
N LEU A 33 -5.55 -1.52 1.00
CA LEU A 33 -4.79 -2.65 0.46
C LEU A 33 -3.90 -2.20 -0.72
N ILE A 34 -4.44 -1.33 -1.57
CA ILE A 34 -3.73 -0.85 -2.75
C ILE A 34 -2.50 -0.01 -2.41
N ASP A 35 -2.54 0.76 -1.32
CA ASP A 35 -1.39 1.55 -0.87
C ASP A 35 -0.24 0.63 -0.45
N ILE A 36 -0.56 -0.41 0.33
CA ILE A 36 0.42 -1.41 0.79
C ILE A 36 1.07 -2.11 -0.41
N LEU A 37 0.27 -2.57 -1.36
CA LEU A 37 0.77 -3.24 -2.56
C LEU A 37 1.64 -2.32 -3.41
N THR A 38 1.20 -1.08 -3.61
CA THR A 38 1.93 -0.10 -4.42
C THR A 38 3.30 0.19 -3.82
N ILE A 39 3.37 0.47 -2.51
CA ILE A 39 4.64 0.72 -1.82
C ILE A 39 5.55 -0.51 -1.89
N SER A 40 5.01 -1.71 -1.64
CA SER A 40 5.78 -2.96 -1.66
C SER A 40 6.39 -3.24 -3.03
N ILE A 41 5.61 -3.08 -4.10
CA ILE A 41 6.07 -3.31 -5.49
C ILE A 41 7.16 -2.30 -5.86
N CYS A 42 6.96 -1.01 -5.58
CA CYS A 42 7.96 0.02 -5.84
C CYS A 42 9.27 -0.25 -5.09
N ALA A 43 9.19 -0.64 -3.82
CA ALA A 43 10.36 -0.97 -3.00
C ALA A 43 11.13 -2.17 -3.58
N VAL A 44 10.44 -3.26 -3.93
CA VAL A 44 11.06 -4.46 -4.51
C VAL A 44 11.72 -4.16 -5.86
N ILE A 45 11.08 -3.35 -6.73
CA ILE A 45 11.68 -2.92 -8.00
C ILE A 45 12.95 -2.09 -7.77
N CYS A 46 12.99 -1.28 -6.71
CA CYS A 46 14.18 -0.53 -6.30
C CYS A 46 15.25 -1.38 -5.59
N GLY A 47 15.03 -2.69 -5.45
CA GLY A 47 16.00 -3.62 -4.85
C GLY A 47 15.95 -3.69 -3.32
N CYS A 48 14.87 -3.22 -2.68
CA CYS A 48 14.70 -3.40 -1.24
C CYS A 48 14.44 -4.87 -0.90
N GLU A 49 15.22 -5.42 0.03
CA GLU A 49 15.08 -6.79 0.51
C GLU A 49 14.47 -6.81 1.93
N GLY A 50 13.33 -7.49 2.07
CA GLY A 50 12.64 -7.64 3.35
C GLY A 50 11.76 -6.46 3.75
N PHE A 51 10.89 -6.69 4.74
CA PHE A 51 9.84 -5.74 5.11
C PHE A 51 10.34 -4.47 5.81
N ASN A 52 11.46 -4.55 6.54
CA ASN A 52 12.10 -3.39 7.15
C ASN A 52 12.60 -2.42 6.07
N ALA A 53 13.23 -2.94 5.01
CA ALA A 53 13.67 -2.11 3.90
C ALA A 53 12.49 -1.49 3.13
N ILE A 54 11.36 -2.20 3.03
CA ILE A 54 10.13 -1.66 2.43
C ILE A 54 9.55 -0.51 3.27
N GLU A 55 9.51 -0.66 4.60
CA GLU A 55 9.09 0.40 5.51
C GLU A 55 10.00 1.64 5.38
N GLU A 56 11.32 1.46 5.46
CA GLU A 56 12.31 2.54 5.30
C GLU A 56 12.19 3.22 3.94
N TYR A 57 11.99 2.45 2.86
CA TYR A 57 11.76 2.99 1.53
C TYR A 57 10.49 3.83 1.47
N GLY A 58 9.38 3.31 1.99
CA GLY A 58 8.10 4.01 2.08
C GLY A 58 8.23 5.34 2.82
N GLN A 59 8.89 5.34 3.98
CA GLN A 59 9.16 6.54 4.78
C GLN A 59 10.03 7.54 4.01
N SER A 60 11.10 7.07 3.35
CA SER A 60 12.00 7.95 2.59
C SER A 60 11.35 8.61 1.36
N LYS A 61 10.23 8.05 0.88
CA LYS A 61 9.48 8.49 -0.31
C LYS A 61 8.05 8.90 0.00
N GLU A 62 7.70 9.11 1.27
CA GLU A 62 6.32 9.38 1.67
C GLU A 62 5.72 10.58 0.92
N ASP A 63 6.46 11.69 0.82
CA ASP A 63 6.03 12.90 0.10
C ASP A 63 5.73 12.62 -1.38
N TRP A 64 6.47 11.69 -2.00
CA TRP A 64 6.24 11.29 -3.39
C TRP A 64 5.01 10.40 -3.51
N PHE A 65 4.84 9.42 -2.60
CA PHE A 65 3.67 8.55 -2.58
C PHE A 65 2.37 9.34 -2.34
N ARG A 66 2.40 10.36 -1.48
CA ARG A 66 1.25 11.24 -1.22
C ARG A 66 0.75 12.03 -2.43
N GLN A 67 1.50 12.04 -3.54
CA GLN A 67 1.04 12.66 -4.79
C GLN A 67 -0.05 11.83 -5.48
N PHE A 68 -0.14 10.53 -5.20
CA PHE A 68 -1.07 9.61 -5.86
C PHE A 68 -1.71 8.56 -4.95
N LEU A 69 -1.27 8.45 -3.69
CA LEU A 69 -1.88 7.64 -2.63
C LEU A 69 -2.40 8.55 -1.50
N ASP A 70 -3.53 8.18 -0.88
CA ASP A 70 -4.14 9.00 0.18
C ASP A 70 -3.34 8.94 1.49
N LEU A 71 -2.86 7.74 1.86
CA LEU A 71 -2.06 7.47 3.07
C LEU A 71 -2.56 8.21 4.33
N PRO A 72 -3.85 8.07 4.73
CA PRO A 72 -4.42 8.82 5.84
C PRO A 72 -3.74 8.53 7.18
N ASN A 73 -3.14 7.34 7.33
CA ASN A 73 -2.41 6.90 8.52
C ASN A 73 -0.88 6.86 8.29
N GLY A 74 -0.38 7.42 7.19
CA GLY A 74 1.05 7.39 6.83
C GLY A 74 1.51 6.05 6.25
N ILE A 75 2.80 5.79 6.37
CA ILE A 75 3.43 4.56 5.87
C ILE A 75 3.21 3.41 6.86
N PRO A 76 2.73 2.23 6.40
CA PRO A 76 2.61 1.05 7.24
C PRO A 76 3.94 0.60 7.84
N SER A 77 3.91 -0.06 9.00
CA SER A 77 5.11 -0.70 9.57
C SER A 77 5.50 -1.97 8.81
N HIS A 78 6.74 -2.43 8.96
CA HIS A 78 7.22 -3.71 8.44
C HIS A 78 6.33 -4.89 8.88
N ASP A 79 5.82 -4.88 10.11
CA ASP A 79 4.85 -5.88 10.59
C ASP A 79 3.55 -5.87 9.77
N THR A 80 3.07 -4.69 9.40
CA THR A 80 1.87 -4.55 8.58
C THR A 80 2.12 -5.08 7.17
N PHE A 81 3.25 -4.73 6.54
CA PHE A 81 3.62 -5.28 5.24
C PHE A 81 3.73 -6.81 5.29
N ASN A 82 4.41 -7.34 6.30
CA ASN A 82 4.58 -8.78 6.50
C ASN A 82 3.22 -9.49 6.67
N ASP A 83 2.33 -8.96 7.50
CA ASP A 83 1.01 -9.56 7.75
C ASP A 83 0.13 -9.54 6.49
N VAL A 84 0.10 -8.43 5.76
CA VAL A 84 -0.77 -8.31 4.58
C VAL A 84 -0.28 -9.19 3.45
N ILE A 85 1.00 -9.08 3.07
CA ILE A 85 1.56 -9.78 1.91
C ILE A 85 1.46 -11.30 2.09
N ASN A 86 1.72 -11.82 3.29
CA ASN A 86 1.64 -13.26 3.56
C ASN A 86 0.21 -13.81 3.59
N ARG A 87 -0.82 -12.96 3.68
CA ARG A 87 -2.23 -13.37 3.72
C ARG A 87 -2.92 -13.31 2.38
N LEU A 88 -2.30 -12.71 1.36
CA LEU A 88 -2.89 -12.63 0.03
C LEU A 88 -3.06 -14.03 -0.56
N ASP A 89 -4.20 -14.26 -1.21
CA ASP A 89 -4.43 -15.52 -1.92
C ASP A 89 -3.69 -15.50 -3.25
N PRO A 90 -2.73 -16.41 -3.47
CA PRO A 90 -1.97 -16.45 -4.69
C PRO A 90 -2.75 -16.84 -5.94
N GLN A 91 -4.00 -17.28 -5.80
CA GLN A 91 -4.86 -17.62 -6.93
C GLN A 91 -5.68 -16.43 -7.45
N GLU A 92 -5.65 -15.28 -6.77
CA GLU A 92 -6.31 -14.06 -7.24
C GLU A 92 -5.46 -13.24 -8.22
N PHE A 93 -4.26 -13.71 -8.58
CA PHE A 93 -3.32 -13.01 -9.48
C PHE A 93 -2.77 -13.87 -10.62
#